data_AF-A0A6J7ZT30-F1
#
_entry.id   AF-A0A6J7ZT30-F1
#
_cell.length_a   1.000
_cell.length_b   1.000
_cell.length_c   1.000
_cell.angle_alpha   90.00
_cell.angle_beta   90.00
_cell.angle_gamma   90.00
#
_symmetry.space_group_name_H-M   'P 1'
#
loop_
_entity.id
_entity.type
_entity.pdbx_description
1 polymer ?
#
loop_
_entity_poly.entity_id
_entity_poly.type
_entity_poly.pdbx_seq_one_letter_code
_entity_poly.pdbx_strand_id
1 'polypeptide(L)'
;MKHFRLSSPLARFFPILTWLPNYQRDWLRADLIAGLTVWAVMIPQAMAYAGIAGVPPLIGLYTVPFPLFLYALLGTSRLMVVGPDSATALISGVTVSALAASGSQDYLVLTSAMAVIVGFCFLLFGSLKMGWVADFIPTPVMKAFVQGLVWVTIVGQIPKLLGLHPISGGFLQKLIQILEQLPDLHPLTALRRN
;
A
#
# COMPACT_ATOMS: atom_id res chain seq x y z
N MET A 1 25.75 12.99 31.57
CA MET A 1 26.53 11.73 31.52
C MET A 1 25.75 10.63 32.23
N LYS A 2 25.19 9.65 31.49
CA LYS A 2 24.88 8.28 31.95
C LYS A 2 24.56 7.45 30.70
N HIS A 3 25.60 6.86 30.12
CA HIS A 3 25.50 5.85 29.06
C HIS A 3 24.94 4.56 29.67
N PHE A 4 23.64 4.30 29.52
CA PHE A 4 23.10 2.97 29.78
C PHE A 4 22.99 2.22 28.45
N ARG A 5 24.11 1.59 28.06
CA ARG A 5 24.15 0.65 26.93
C ARG A 5 23.46 -0.65 27.36
N LEU A 6 22.15 -0.73 27.19
CA LEU A 6 21.49 -2.04 27.10
C LEU A 6 21.61 -2.55 25.66
N SER A 7 22.82 -2.91 25.25
CA SER A 7 23.01 -3.74 24.06
C SER A 7 22.76 -5.20 24.44
N SER A 8 21.52 -5.52 24.81
CA SER A 8 21.09 -6.92 24.84
C SER A 8 20.82 -7.35 23.39
N PRO A 9 21.14 -8.60 22.99
CA PRO A 9 20.79 -9.10 21.66
C PRO A 9 19.29 -8.99 21.37
N LEU A 10 18.45 -9.04 22.42
CA LEU A 10 16.99 -8.85 22.34
C LEU A 10 16.59 -7.45 21.88
N ALA A 11 17.30 -6.39 22.30
CA ALA A 11 17.02 -5.01 21.89
C ALA A 11 17.31 -4.76 20.40
N ARG A 12 18.11 -5.63 19.77
CA ARG A 12 18.38 -5.60 18.32
C ARG A 12 17.24 -6.20 17.49
N PHE A 13 16.50 -7.15 18.05
CA PHE A 13 15.34 -7.78 17.39
C PHE A 13 14.01 -7.08 17.72
N PHE A 14 13.91 -6.47 18.91
CA PHE A 14 12.73 -5.72 19.35
C PHE A 14 13.10 -4.29 19.72
N PRO A 15 13.19 -3.37 18.72
CA PRO A 15 13.51 -1.97 18.97
C PRO A 15 12.56 -1.27 19.94
N ILE A 16 11.34 -1.78 20.16
CA ILE A 16 10.43 -1.27 21.20
C ILE A 16 11.04 -1.20 22.59
N LEU A 17 11.91 -2.15 22.94
CA LEU A 17 12.60 -2.16 24.22
C LEU A 17 13.59 -1.01 24.37
N THR A 18 13.96 -0.35 23.27
CA THR A 18 14.86 0.81 23.26
C THR A 18 14.10 2.13 23.26
N TRP A 19 13.02 2.27 22.48
CA TRP A 19 12.32 3.54 22.37
C TRP A 19 11.28 3.75 23.48
N LEU A 20 10.60 2.68 23.92
CA LEU A 20 9.50 2.80 24.88
C LEU A 20 9.97 3.30 26.27
N PRO A 21 11.10 2.83 26.84
CA PRO A 21 11.60 3.37 28.11
C PRO A 21 12.09 4.81 28.01
N ASN A 22 12.50 5.25 26.82
CA ASN A 22 12.96 6.60 26.54
C ASN A 22 11.82 7.53 26.06
N TYR A 23 10.58 7.06 26.11
CA TYR A 23 9.42 7.83 25.66
C TYR A 23 9.05 8.92 26.66
N GLN A 24 9.05 10.17 26.23
CA GLN A 24 8.69 11.30 27.07
C GLN A 24 7.17 11.53 27.02
N ARG A 25 6.55 11.70 28.19
CA ARG A 25 5.09 11.92 28.30
C ARG A 25 4.62 13.16 27.55
N ASP A 26 5.47 14.16 27.41
CA ASP A 26 5.17 15.40 26.68
C ASP A 26 4.93 15.15 25.18
N TRP A 27 5.46 14.05 24.62
CA TRP A 27 5.22 13.66 23.23
C TRP A 27 3.84 13.06 23.00
N LEU A 28 3.17 12.57 24.04
CA LEU A 28 1.91 11.83 23.91
C LEU A 28 0.84 12.64 23.17
N ARG A 29 0.73 13.93 23.46
CA ARG A 29 -0.26 14.81 22.81
C ARG A 29 0.02 14.96 21.32
N ALA A 30 1.29 15.21 20.96
CA ALA A 30 1.69 15.35 19.57
C ALA A 30 1.52 14.04 18.80
N ASP A 31 1.94 12.92 19.39
CA ASP A 31 1.84 11.59 18.78
C ASP A 31 0.38 11.14 18.63
N LEU A 32 -0.52 11.48 19.56
CA LEU A 32 -1.95 11.21 19.42
C LEU A 32 -2.56 12.00 18.25
N ILE A 33 -2.25 13.29 18.13
CA ILE A 33 -2.75 14.13 17.02
C ILE A 33 -2.19 13.61 15.69
N ALA A 34 -0.89 13.30 15.63
CA ALA A 34 -0.25 12.75 14.44
C ALA A 34 -0.85 11.39 14.07
N GLY A 35 -1.02 10.49 15.05
CA GLY A 35 -1.63 9.18 14.85
C GLY A 35 -3.07 9.26 14.33
N LEU A 36 -3.89 10.16 14.90
CA LEU A 36 -5.26 10.38 14.42
C LEU A 36 -5.28 10.92 12.99
N THR A 37 -4.36 11.84 12.67
CA THR A 37 -4.21 12.41 11.32
C THR A 37 -3.81 11.34 10.30
N VAL A 38 -2.82 10.52 10.63
CA VAL A 38 -2.39 9.39 9.80
C VAL A 38 -3.53 8.39 9.61
N TRP A 39 -4.24 8.06 10.69
CA TRP A 39 -5.38 7.13 10.64
C TRP A 39 -6.50 7.64 9.73
N ALA A 40 -6.85 8.93 9.82
CA ALA A 40 -7.88 9.55 8.99
C ALA A 40 -7.54 9.49 7.49
N VAL A 41 -6.27 9.62 7.12
CA VAL A 41 -5.81 9.47 5.73
C VAL A 41 -5.73 8.00 5.32
N MET A 42 -5.37 7.12 6.24
CA MET A 42 -5.11 5.72 5.90
C MET A 42 -6.37 4.90 5.63
N ILE A 43 -7.52 5.25 6.23
CA ILE A 43 -8.81 4.58 5.95
C ILE A 43 -9.18 4.66 4.45
N PRO A 44 -9.36 5.87 3.87
CA PRO A 44 -9.71 5.97 2.45
C PRO A 44 -8.60 5.44 1.55
N GLN A 45 -7.32 5.61 1.94
CA GLN A 45 -6.19 5.05 1.19
C GLN A 45 -6.24 3.52 1.11
N ALA A 46 -6.49 2.84 2.22
CA ALA A 46 -6.59 1.38 2.27
C ALA A 46 -7.75 0.85 1.43
N MET A 47 -8.91 1.52 1.51
CA MET A 47 -10.09 1.18 0.72
C MET A 47 -9.85 1.37 -0.78
N ALA A 48 -9.21 2.48 -1.16
CA ALA A 48 -8.87 2.77 -2.55
C ALA A 48 -7.89 1.71 -3.11
N TYR A 49 -6.83 1.38 -2.36
CA TYR A 49 -5.81 0.45 -2.82
C TYR A 49 -6.29 -1.00 -2.83
N ALA A 50 -7.18 -1.41 -1.93
CA ALA A 50 -7.91 -2.67 -2.05
C ALA A 50 -8.68 -2.74 -3.38
N GLY A 51 -9.36 -1.65 -3.76
CA GLY A 51 -10.05 -1.55 -5.04
C GLY A 51 -9.13 -1.50 -6.28
N ILE A 52 -7.86 -1.11 -6.13
CA ILE A 52 -6.83 -1.23 -7.19
C ILE A 52 -6.36 -2.68 -7.29
N ALA A 53 -6.16 -3.34 -6.15
CA ALA A 53 -5.78 -4.75 -6.06
C ALA A 53 -6.90 -5.73 -6.42
N GLY A 54 -8.08 -5.24 -6.81
CA GLY A 54 -9.20 -6.06 -7.28
C GLY A 54 -9.98 -6.79 -6.19
N VAL A 55 -9.77 -6.43 -4.91
CA VAL A 55 -10.48 -7.02 -3.76
C VAL A 55 -11.50 -6.05 -3.15
N PRO A 56 -12.51 -6.55 -2.40
CA PRO A 56 -13.46 -5.67 -1.72
C PRO A 56 -12.76 -4.64 -0.81
N PRO A 57 -13.18 -3.36 -0.80
CA PRO A 57 -12.56 -2.30 0.00
C PRO A 57 -12.40 -2.62 1.49
N LEU A 58 -13.35 -3.38 2.04
CA LEU A 58 -13.36 -3.82 3.44
C LEU A 58 -12.10 -4.63 3.81
N ILE A 59 -11.54 -5.39 2.87
CA ILE A 59 -10.33 -6.20 3.09
C ILE A 59 -9.11 -5.30 3.35
N GLY A 60 -9.03 -4.17 2.66
CA GLY A 60 -7.98 -3.17 2.93
C GLY A 60 -8.06 -2.65 4.36
N LEU A 61 -9.27 -2.38 4.86
CA LEU A 61 -9.46 -1.87 6.21
C LEU A 61 -9.07 -2.88 7.30
N TYR A 62 -9.42 -4.16 7.11
CA TYR A 62 -9.10 -5.21 8.09
C TYR A 62 -7.63 -5.62 8.12
N THR A 63 -6.89 -5.41 7.03
CA THR A 63 -5.48 -5.83 6.93
C THR A 63 -4.50 -4.79 7.47
N VAL A 64 -4.84 -3.50 7.44
CA VAL A 64 -3.95 -2.39 7.83
C VAL A 64 -3.50 -2.35 9.29
N PRO A 65 -4.32 -2.70 10.30
CA PRO A 65 -3.87 -2.63 11.70
C PRO A 65 -2.67 -3.54 11.99
N PHE A 66 -2.62 -4.73 11.40
CA PHE A 66 -1.58 -5.72 11.64
C PHE A 66 -0.15 -5.23 11.32
N PRO A 67 0.16 -4.73 10.12
CA PRO A 67 1.50 -4.22 9.79
C PRO A 67 1.87 -2.98 10.62
N LEU A 68 0.91 -2.14 11.01
CA LEU A 68 1.17 -1.01 11.91
C LEU A 68 1.61 -1.47 13.30
N PHE A 69 0.88 -2.41 13.90
CA PHE A 69 1.25 -2.99 15.19
C PHE A 69 2.61 -3.69 15.12
N LEU A 70 2.85 -4.48 14.07
CA LEU A 70 4.15 -5.13 13.85
C LEU A 70 5.28 -4.12 13.69
N TYR A 71 5.07 -3.02 12.94
CA TYR A 71 6.07 -1.99 12.77
C TYR A 71 6.33 -1.19 14.06
N ALA A 72 5.32 -0.95 14.89
CA ALA A 72 5.53 -0.31 16.20
C ALA A 72 6.46 -1.15 17.12
N LEU A 73 6.40 -2.47 17.00
CA LEU A 73 7.22 -3.41 17.78
C LEU A 73 8.63 -3.61 17.20
N LEU A 74 8.72 -3.80 15.88
CA LEU A 74 9.93 -4.25 15.17
C LEU A 74 10.63 -3.13 14.40
N GLY A 75 9.96 -2.00 14.18
CA GLY A 75 10.46 -0.88 13.40
C GLY A 75 11.58 -0.12 14.09
N THR A 76 12.55 0.31 13.30
CA THR A 76 13.74 1.03 13.78
C THR A 76 13.59 2.55 13.72
N SER A 77 12.66 3.06 12.90
CA SER A 77 12.39 4.49 12.75
C SER A 77 11.08 4.87 13.44
N ARG A 78 11.13 5.93 14.27
CA ARG A 78 9.96 6.45 14.99
C ARG A 78 9.02 7.28 14.12
N LEU A 79 9.48 7.76 12.97
CA LEU A 79 8.74 8.66 12.09
C LEU A 79 8.21 7.98 10.82
N MET A 80 8.62 6.73 10.58
CA MET A 80 8.19 5.99 9.41
C MET A 80 6.81 5.39 9.66
N VAL A 81 5.89 5.64 8.74
CA VAL A 81 4.56 5.05 8.73
C VAL A 81 4.55 3.94 7.69
N VAL A 82 4.21 2.73 8.12
CA VAL A 82 3.96 1.61 7.20
C VAL A 82 2.48 1.59 6.85
N GLY A 83 2.18 1.50 5.56
CA GLY A 83 0.82 1.49 5.07
C GLY A 83 0.72 0.80 3.72
N PRO A 84 -0.51 0.70 3.19
CA PRO A 84 -0.73 0.15 1.87
C PRO A 84 -0.12 1.09 0.82
N ASP A 85 0.45 0.54 -0.23
CA ASP A 85 1.14 1.26 -1.30
C ASP A 85 0.47 1.02 -2.66
N SER A 86 0.44 2.05 -3.51
CA SER A 86 -0.25 1.97 -4.81
C SER A 86 0.46 1.03 -5.80
N ALA A 87 1.78 0.94 -5.75
CA ALA A 87 2.56 0.10 -6.65
C ALA A 87 2.29 -1.38 -6.36
N THR A 88 2.38 -1.74 -5.07
CA THR A 88 2.10 -3.11 -4.63
C THR A 88 0.65 -3.52 -4.90
N ALA A 89 -0.32 -2.62 -4.70
CA ALA A 89 -1.72 -2.87 -5.04
C ALA A 89 -1.94 -3.11 -6.54
N LEU A 90 -1.34 -2.28 -7.39
CA LEU A 90 -1.48 -2.42 -8.84
C LEU A 90 -0.83 -3.71 -9.35
N ILE A 91 0.40 -3.98 -8.94
CA ILE A 91 1.13 -5.15 -9.39
C ILE A 91 0.44 -6.43 -8.91
N SER A 92 0.02 -6.50 -7.65
CA SER A 92 -0.73 -7.66 -7.14
C SER A 92 -2.05 -7.87 -7.89
N GLY A 93 -2.80 -6.79 -8.15
CA GLY A 93 -4.03 -6.86 -8.92
C GLY A 93 -3.82 -7.43 -10.32
N VAL A 94 -2.81 -6.93 -11.04
CA VAL A 94 -2.45 -7.42 -12.39
C VAL A 94 -1.98 -8.88 -12.35
N THR A 95 -1.11 -9.24 -11.40
CA THR A 95 -0.60 -10.62 -11.24
C THR A 95 -1.73 -11.61 -11.00
N VAL A 96 -2.65 -11.32 -10.09
CA VAL A 96 -3.77 -12.24 -9.78
C VAL A 96 -4.80 -12.25 -10.90
N SER A 97 -5.05 -11.11 -11.55
CA SER A 97 -6.01 -11.02 -12.67
C SER A 97 -5.62 -11.86 -13.89
N ALA A 98 -4.33 -12.21 -14.02
CA ALA A 98 -3.85 -13.10 -15.06
C ALA A 98 -4.25 -14.57 -14.83
N LEU A 99 -4.59 -14.95 -13.59
CA LEU A 99 -4.91 -16.33 -13.20
C LEU A 99 -6.39 -16.50 -12.83
N ALA A 100 -7.05 -15.47 -12.30
CA ALA A 100 -8.46 -15.52 -11.90
C ALA A 100 -9.17 -14.20 -12.22
N ALA A 101 -10.45 -14.30 -12.58
CA ALA A 101 -11.29 -13.13 -12.79
C ALA A 101 -11.58 -12.39 -11.46
N SER A 102 -11.46 -11.06 -11.46
CA SER A 102 -11.79 -10.24 -10.30
C SER A 102 -13.21 -10.52 -9.80
N GLY A 103 -13.36 -10.66 -8.48
CA GLY A 103 -14.65 -10.95 -7.84
C GLY A 103 -14.99 -12.44 -7.70
N SER A 104 -14.21 -13.35 -8.28
CA SER A 104 -14.34 -14.77 -8.00
C SER A 104 -13.81 -15.13 -6.60
N GLN A 105 -14.28 -16.25 -6.05
CA GLN A 105 -13.74 -16.78 -4.80
C GLN A 105 -12.24 -17.12 -4.94
N ASP A 106 -11.84 -17.65 -6.10
CA ASP A 106 -10.45 -17.99 -6.41
C ASP A 106 -9.54 -16.75 -6.41
N TYR A 107 -10.05 -15.59 -6.85
CA TYR A 107 -9.30 -14.33 -6.83
C TYR A 107 -8.83 -14.00 -5.41
N LEU A 108 -9.74 -14.09 -4.43
CA LEU A 108 -9.42 -13.78 -3.04
C LEU A 108 -8.40 -14.78 -2.45
N VAL A 109 -8.56 -16.06 -2.78
CA VAL A 109 -7.62 -17.12 -2.36
C VAL A 109 -6.23 -16.87 -2.95
N LEU A 110 -6.13 -16.55 -4.24
CA LEU A 110 -4.86 -16.26 -4.90
C LEU A 110 -4.21 -14.98 -4.38
N THR A 111 -4.97 -13.90 -4.14
CA THR A 111 -4.45 -12.66 -3.54
C THR A 111 -3.87 -12.91 -2.15
N SER A 112 -4.58 -13.67 -1.30
CA SER A 112 -4.08 -14.02 0.03
C SER A 112 -2.85 -14.93 -0.01
N ALA A 113 -2.83 -15.94 -0.90
CA ALA A 113 -1.67 -16.80 -1.11
C ALA A 113 -0.45 -16.00 -1.59
N MET A 114 -0.64 -15.07 -2.53
CA MET A 114 0.41 -14.17 -2.99
C MET A 114 0.98 -13.34 -1.83
N ALA A 115 0.12 -12.76 -0.98
CA ALA A 115 0.57 -12.00 0.18
C ALA A 115 1.41 -12.84 1.15
N VAL A 116 1.01 -14.10 1.39
CA VAL A 116 1.78 -15.03 2.24
C VAL A 116 3.12 -15.38 1.62
N ILE A 117 3.17 -15.69 0.32
CA ILE A 117 4.41 -16.01 -0.39
C ILE A 117 5.38 -14.82 -0.36
N VAL A 118 4.89 -13.62 -0.67
CA VAL A 118 5.69 -12.39 -0.64
C VAL A 118 6.21 -12.11 0.77
N GLY A 119 5.35 -12.27 1.80
CA GLY A 119 5.76 -12.14 3.20
C GLY A 119 6.85 -13.14 3.58
N PHE A 120 6.73 -14.40 3.17
CA PHE A 120 7.76 -15.41 3.37
C PHE A 120 9.07 -15.06 2.66
N CYS A 121 9.01 -14.58 1.41
CA CYS A 121 10.18 -14.10 0.69
C CYS A 121 10.86 -12.94 1.40
N PHE A 122 10.11 -11.97 1.96
CA PHE A 122 10.70 -10.88 2.73
C PHE A 122 11.34 -11.35 4.04
N LEU A 123 10.73 -12.32 4.74
CA LEU A 123 11.36 -12.93 5.92
C LEU A 123 12.67 -13.65 5.53
N LEU A 124 12.68 -14.36 4.41
CA LEU A 124 13.87 -15.01 3.89
C LEU A 124 14.97 -13.99 3.55
N PHE A 125 14.67 -12.97 2.74
CA PHE A 125 15.63 -11.91 2.40
C PHE A 125 16.12 -11.14 3.63
N GLY A 126 15.24 -10.88 4.60
CA GLY A 126 15.59 -10.27 5.87
C GLY A 126 16.58 -11.12 6.68
N SER A 127 16.33 -12.43 6.78
CA SER A 127 17.24 -13.37 7.46
C SER A 127 18.60 -13.49 6.80
N LEU A 128 18.65 -13.42 5.46
CA LEU A 128 19.88 -13.39 4.66
C LEU A 128 20.57 -12.02 4.66
N LYS A 129 19.97 -11.01 5.31
CA LYS A 129 20.46 -9.61 5.36
C LYS A 129 20.67 -9.02 3.96
N MET A 130 19.81 -9.37 3.00
CA MET A 130 19.87 -8.90 1.61
C MET A 130 19.34 -7.47 1.41
N GLY A 131 19.37 -6.64 2.46
CA GLY A 131 18.96 -5.23 2.36
C GLY A 131 19.79 -4.43 1.35
N TRP A 132 21.05 -4.83 1.15
CA TRP A 132 21.96 -4.22 0.17
C TRP A 132 21.44 -4.29 -1.26
N VAL A 133 20.57 -5.24 -1.60
CA VAL A 133 20.02 -5.39 -2.95
C VAL A 133 19.22 -4.14 -3.36
N ALA A 134 18.58 -3.46 -2.39
CA ALA A 134 17.87 -2.22 -2.66
C ALA A 134 18.81 -1.08 -3.11
N ASP A 135 20.08 -1.09 -2.68
CA ASP A 135 21.08 -0.08 -3.04
C ASP A 135 21.53 -0.19 -4.51
N PHE A 136 21.28 -1.33 -5.15
CA PHE A 136 21.60 -1.55 -6.57
C PHE A 136 20.54 -1.01 -7.52
N ILE A 137 19.42 -0.47 -7.03
CA ILE A 137 18.38 0.10 -7.89
C ILE A 137 18.73 1.56 -8.20
N PRO A 138 19.06 1.91 -9.46
CA PRO A 138 19.42 3.27 -9.80
C PRO A 138 18.24 4.22 -9.59
N THR A 139 18.49 5.37 -8.95
CA THR A 139 17.49 6.42 -8.74
C THR A 139 16.70 6.80 -10.02
N PRO A 140 17.31 6.88 -11.22
CA PRO A 140 16.57 7.15 -12.45
C PRO A 140 15.53 6.07 -12.78
N VAL A 141 15.84 4.78 -12.54
CA VAL A 141 14.94 3.66 -12.78
C VAL A 141 13.75 3.73 -11.82
N MET A 142 14.01 3.98 -10.54
CA MET A 142 12.95 4.14 -9.54
C MET A 142 12.02 5.32 -9.90
N LYS A 143 12.59 6.45 -10.32
CA LYS A 143 11.80 7.62 -10.75
C LYS A 143 10.94 7.33 -11.97
N ALA A 144 11.50 6.66 -12.98
CA ALA A 144 10.74 6.26 -14.17
C ALA A 144 9.61 5.28 -13.84
N PHE A 145 9.89 4.30 -12.97
CA PHE A 145 8.89 3.35 -12.49
C PHE A 145 7.73 4.05 -11.76
N VAL A 146 8.03 4.93 -10.80
CA VAL A 146 7.00 5.69 -10.08
C VAL A 146 6.20 6.58 -11.03
N GLN A 147 6.85 7.25 -11.98
CA GLN A 147 6.15 8.09 -12.97
C GLN A 147 5.23 7.26 -13.88
N GLY A 148 5.67 6.08 -14.32
CA GLY A 148 4.85 5.16 -15.09
C GLY A 148 3.64 4.69 -14.28
N LEU A 149 3.85 4.32 -13.02
CA LEU A 149 2.79 3.89 -12.11
C LEU A 149 1.74 4.99 -11.89
N VAL A 150 2.16 6.25 -11.75
CA VAL A 150 1.25 7.40 -11.62
C VAL A 150 0.32 7.47 -12.83
N TRP A 151 0.86 7.41 -14.06
CA TRP A 151 0.04 7.46 -15.27
C TRP A 151 -0.91 6.26 -15.39
N VAL A 152 -0.42 5.05 -15.12
CA VAL A 152 -1.28 3.85 -15.16
C VAL A 152 -2.40 3.94 -14.12
N THR A 153 -2.10 4.49 -12.93
CA THR A 153 -3.09 4.68 -11.87
C THR A 153 -4.14 5.72 -12.28
N ILE A 154 -3.73 6.87 -12.80
CA ILE A 154 -4.64 7.93 -13.27
C ILE A 154 -5.61 7.36 -14.31
N VAL A 155 -5.07 6.74 -15.37
CA VAL A 155 -5.90 6.14 -16.43
C VAL A 155 -6.79 5.02 -15.88
N GLY A 156 -6.29 4.24 -14.91
CA GLY A 156 -7.06 3.20 -14.25
C GLY A 156 -8.23 3.71 -13.39
N GLN A 157 -8.17 4.94 -12.88
CA GLN A 157 -9.23 5.51 -12.04
C GLN A 157 -10.19 6.46 -12.78
N ILE A 158 -9.82 7.00 -13.95
CA ILE A 158 -10.70 7.86 -14.76
C ILE A 158 -12.12 7.28 -14.93
N PRO A 159 -12.31 5.99 -15.27
CA PRO A 159 -13.66 5.46 -15.48
C PRO A 159 -14.53 5.53 -14.23
N LYS A 160 -13.94 5.30 -13.05
CA LYS A 160 -14.64 5.40 -11.77
C LYS A 160 -15.01 6.84 -11.44
N LEU A 161 -14.12 7.80 -11.74
CA LEU A 161 -14.36 9.22 -11.51
C LEU A 161 -15.44 9.81 -12.42
N LEU A 162 -15.49 9.36 -13.68
CA LEU A 162 -16.45 9.83 -14.67
C LEU A 162 -17.76 9.01 -14.69
N GLY A 163 -17.85 7.96 -13.88
CA GLY A 163 -19.03 7.07 -13.84
C GLY A 163 -19.20 6.21 -15.10
N LEU A 164 -18.12 5.99 -15.84
CA LEU A 164 -18.08 5.16 -17.05
C LEU A 164 -18.18 3.68 -16.71
N HIS A 165 -18.56 2.86 -17.70
CA HIS A 165 -18.62 1.41 -17.53
C HIS A 165 -17.22 0.84 -17.21
N PRO A 166 -17.13 -0.27 -16.45
CA PRO A 166 -15.85 -0.88 -16.10
C PRO A 166 -15.02 -1.22 -17.34
N ILE A 167 -13.87 -0.56 -17.47
CA ILE A 167 -12.94 -0.71 -18.60
C ILE A 167 -11.87 -1.74 -18.23
N SER A 168 -11.74 -2.77 -19.05
CA SER A 168 -10.77 -3.85 -18.87
C SER A 168 -9.67 -3.78 -19.91
N GLY A 169 -8.47 -4.26 -19.55
CA GLY A 169 -7.32 -4.32 -20.45
C GLY A 169 -6.11 -3.52 -19.99
N GLY A 170 -5.07 -3.53 -20.82
CA GLY A 170 -3.82 -2.79 -20.60
C GLY A 170 -3.99 -1.28 -20.69
N PHE A 171 -2.93 -0.54 -20.35
CA PHE A 171 -2.95 0.94 -20.32
C PHE A 171 -3.49 1.57 -21.61
N LEU A 172 -2.98 1.17 -22.78
CA LEU A 172 -3.41 1.70 -24.07
C LEU A 172 -4.86 1.36 -24.40
N GLN A 173 -5.30 0.14 -24.09
CA GLN A 173 -6.68 -0.29 -24.29
C GLN A 173 -7.63 0.55 -23.43
N LYS A 174 -7.26 0.81 -22.18
CA LYS A 174 -8.04 1.69 -21.30
C LYS A 174 -8.12 3.11 -21.85
N LEU A 175 -7.01 3.65 -22.34
CA LEU A 175 -6.97 5.02 -22.87
C LEU A 175 -7.86 5.16 -24.11
N ILE A 176 -7.83 4.19 -25.03
CA ILE A 176 -8.70 4.17 -26.21
C ILE A 176 -10.17 4.07 -25.80
N GLN A 177 -10.52 3.12 -24.92
CA GLN A 177 -11.91 2.94 -24.48
C GLN A 177 -12.45 4.17 -23.71
N ILE A 178 -11.61 4.89 -22.97
CA ILE A 178 -12.00 6.17 -22.33
C ILE A 178 -12.33 7.21 -23.40
N LEU A 179 -11.51 7.33 -24.44
CA LEU A 179 -11.74 8.26 -25.56
C LEU A 179 -13.00 7.90 -26.36
N GLU A 180 -13.30 6.61 -26.50
CA GLU A 180 -14.53 6.13 -27.15
C GLU A 180 -15.80 6.42 -26.35
N GLN A 181 -15.71 6.39 -25.01
CA GLN A 181 -16.87 6.63 -24.13
C GLN A 181 -17.05 8.11 -23.74
N LEU A 182 -16.05 8.96 -24.02
CA LEU A 182 -16.09 10.40 -23.75
C LEU A 182 -17.25 11.15 -24.46
N PRO A 183 -17.60 10.84 -25.73
CA PRO A 183 -18.73 11.46 -26.43
C PRO A 183 -20.10 11.15 -25.80
N ASP A 184 -20.23 10.00 -25.13
CA ASP A 184 -21.48 9.54 -24.50
C ASP A 184 -21.69 10.13 -23.09
N LEU A 185 -20.72 10.91 -22.58
CA LEU A 185 -20.82 11.57 -21.29
C LEU A 185 -21.79 12.76 -21.35
N HIS A 186 -23.05 12.50 -20.98
CA HIS A 186 -24.00 13.57 -20.75
C HIS A 186 -23.54 14.42 -19.55
N PRO A 187 -23.44 15.77 -19.67
CA PRO A 187 -22.91 16.64 -18.60
C PRO A 187 -23.72 16.60 -17.29
N LEU A 188 -24.95 16.08 -17.34
CA LEU A 188 -25.82 15.88 -16.18
C LEU A 188 -25.48 14.61 -15.38
N THR A 189 -24.85 13.59 -15.98
CA THR A 189 -24.47 12.35 -15.29
C THR A 189 -23.23 12.54 -14.42
N ALA A 190 -22.33 13.44 -14.80
CA ALA A 190 -21.16 13.83 -14.01
C ALA A 190 -21.52 14.57 -12.70
N LEU A 191 -22.72 15.15 -12.61
CA LEU A 191 -23.20 15.91 -11.44
C LEU A 191 -24.26 15.17 -10.61
N ARG A 192 -24.99 14.21 -11.18
CA ARG A 192 -26.19 13.60 -10.56
C ARG A 192 -25.92 12.36 -9.69
N ARG A 193 -24.68 11.85 -9.65
CA ARG A 193 -24.35 10.58 -8.96
C ARG A 193 -23.35 10.74 -7.80
N ASN A 194 -23.40 11.88 -7.11
CA ASN A 194 -22.84 12.06 -5.76
C ASN A 194 -23.96 11.97 -4.72
#